data_AF-A0A194V4D7-F1
#
_entry.id   AF-A0A194V4D7-F1
#
_cell.length_a   1.000
_cell.length_b   1.000
_cell.length_c   1.000
_cell.angle_alpha   90.00
_cell.angle_beta   90.00
_cell.angle_gamma   90.00
#
_symmetry.space_group_name_H-M   'P 1'
#
loop_
_entity.id
_entity.type
_entity.pdbx_description
1 polymer ?
#
loop_
_entity_poly.entity_id
_entity_poly.type
_entity_poly.pdbx_seq_one_letter_code
_entity_poly.pdbx_strand_id
1 'polypeptide(L)'
;MRQRVTFLHKPEDGIDPALLKVTDSSLTGPSLKAAREDRVTLALEELPEELRQDSFTPLPNDRFSHSTAFQYYQPLEDLSPFIKYAHEELCPVSYSTPPEKTICNSRADHLLTASSLDISYDTISHALKVTSTWGLQEQPLTIASPDNSNHRIEVGILGTDEPYGIEAHELGLSGTLTVLGQDKKPSATIFKFPARHRHIEDASFSTEFLEPTGLHPALQIQLNGEALKAPNADADDGSHCSLHAYLTLPRAIFADKYQLSDPLFLASKNLTALRYITQPVDLEAPAYTMKPWGSAALLELSPPPAKPAGSPWTAEVPLHLRYQSPTLGGYKIVEAPYPAVFWACTTEEGTKFPSSPFERVNLGYDGLFGPRTVFWHVDPAPKETGGRLINQVRVPVLDMVKSEWISAGTAAVVLLGFGWIVWKLIAVYLKTGYGPAKQMKALEKKEQ
;
A
#
# COMPACT_ATOMS: atom_id res chain seq x y z
N MET A 1 11.53 7.72 -25.35
CA MET A 1 11.65 7.21 -23.97
C MET A 1 12.60 8.11 -23.17
N ARG A 2 12.35 8.34 -21.88
CA ARG A 2 13.26 9.07 -20.99
C ARG A 2 13.68 8.16 -19.85
N GLN A 3 14.97 8.12 -19.53
CA GLN A 3 15.50 7.36 -18.41
C GLN A 3 16.31 8.29 -17.52
N ARG A 4 16.12 8.17 -16.21
CA ARG A 4 16.94 8.81 -15.21
C ARG A 4 17.52 7.75 -14.30
N VAL A 5 18.82 7.79 -14.07
CA VAL A 5 19.52 6.96 -13.10
C VAL A 5 20.17 7.90 -12.09
N THR A 6 19.74 7.83 -10.84
CA THR A 6 20.26 8.70 -9.77
C THR A 6 20.96 7.84 -8.73
N PHE A 7 22.19 8.19 -8.40
CA PHE A 7 22.93 7.67 -7.26
C PHE A 7 22.95 8.76 -6.18
N LEU A 8 22.48 8.42 -4.99
CA LEU A 8 22.50 9.26 -3.80
C LEU A 8 23.49 8.67 -2.79
N HIS A 9 24.57 9.38 -2.52
CA HIS A 9 25.60 8.94 -1.58
C HIS A 9 25.70 9.87 -0.37
N LYS A 10 26.31 9.36 0.70
CA LYS A 10 26.71 10.20 1.83
C LYS A 10 27.94 11.03 1.47
N PRO A 11 28.18 12.20 2.10
CA PRO A 11 29.34 13.03 1.79
C PRO A 11 30.68 12.27 1.83
N GLU A 12 30.83 11.33 2.78
CA GLU A 12 32.04 10.52 2.93
C GLU A 12 32.26 9.47 1.83
N ASP A 13 31.20 9.07 1.12
CA ASP A 13 31.21 8.04 0.08
C ASP A 13 31.37 8.64 -1.34
N GLY A 14 31.66 9.94 -1.45
CA GLY A 14 31.78 10.64 -2.73
C GLY A 14 32.90 10.11 -3.63
N ILE A 15 32.70 10.22 -4.94
CA ILE A 15 33.67 9.79 -5.95
C ILE A 15 34.24 10.97 -6.73
N ASP A 16 35.52 10.87 -7.08
CA ASP A 16 36.17 11.86 -7.95
C ASP A 16 35.58 11.77 -9.38
N PRO A 17 34.97 12.85 -9.91
CA PRO A 17 34.43 12.86 -11.27
C PRO A 17 35.47 12.53 -12.35
N ALA A 18 36.78 12.69 -12.09
CA ALA A 18 37.84 12.31 -13.03
C ALA A 18 37.94 10.79 -13.25
N LEU A 19 37.41 9.98 -12.34
CA LEU A 19 37.35 8.52 -12.47
C LEU A 19 36.18 8.06 -13.36
N LEU A 20 35.28 8.97 -13.72
CA LEU A 20 34.14 8.70 -14.59
C LEU A 20 34.55 8.76 -16.06
N LYS A 21 34.24 7.70 -16.79
CA LYS A 21 34.38 7.64 -18.24
C LYS A 21 33.00 7.78 -18.86
N VAL A 22 32.76 8.93 -19.48
CA VAL A 22 31.53 9.21 -20.23
C VAL A 22 31.81 9.05 -21.72
N THR A 23 30.93 8.32 -22.38
CA THR A 23 30.88 8.14 -23.83
C THR A 23 29.49 8.51 -24.32
N ASP A 24 29.29 8.57 -25.63
CA ASP A 24 27.99 8.89 -26.21
C ASP A 24 26.89 7.89 -25.80
N SER A 25 27.26 6.66 -25.47
CA SER A 25 26.32 5.57 -25.15
C SER A 25 26.50 4.95 -23.77
N SER A 26 27.48 5.39 -22.96
CA SER A 26 27.70 4.78 -21.64
C SER A 26 28.42 5.68 -20.64
N LEU A 27 28.17 5.43 -19.36
CA LEU A 27 28.93 5.93 -18.23
C LEU A 27 29.49 4.75 -17.43
N THR A 28 30.80 4.79 -17.18
CA THR A 28 31.48 3.78 -16.35
C THR A 28 32.37 4.44 -15.30
N GLY A 29 32.45 3.83 -14.12
CA GLY A 29 33.35 4.24 -13.05
C GLY A 29 33.49 3.16 -11.97
N PRO A 30 34.19 3.45 -10.86
CA PRO A 30 34.27 2.52 -9.73
C PRO A 30 32.89 2.28 -9.11
N SER A 31 32.73 1.16 -8.41
CA SER A 31 31.54 0.95 -7.57
C SER A 31 31.41 2.08 -6.56
N LEU A 32 30.16 2.47 -6.28
CA LEU A 32 29.83 3.57 -5.40
C LEU A 32 28.85 3.07 -4.34
N LYS A 33 29.15 3.35 -3.07
CA LYS A 33 28.21 3.12 -1.98
C LYS A 33 27.12 4.20 -2.01
N ALA A 34 25.97 3.84 -2.55
CA ALA A 34 24.87 4.78 -2.76
C ALA A 34 23.51 4.08 -2.70
N ALA A 35 22.49 4.85 -2.33
CA ALA A 35 21.13 4.53 -2.73
C ALA A 35 20.98 4.81 -4.23
N ARG A 36 20.19 4.01 -4.93
CA ARG A 36 20.00 4.12 -6.38
C ARG A 36 18.53 4.25 -6.71
N GLU A 37 18.20 5.13 -7.65
CA GLU A 37 16.89 5.23 -8.28
C GLU A 37 17.02 5.10 -9.79
N ASP A 38 16.33 4.13 -10.39
CA ASP A 38 16.17 4.03 -11.83
C ASP A 38 14.71 4.38 -12.17
N ARG A 39 14.53 5.46 -12.94
CA ARG A 39 13.21 5.91 -13.39
C ARG A 39 13.13 5.87 -14.91
N VAL A 40 12.20 5.09 -15.43
CA VAL A 40 11.91 4.99 -16.86
C VAL A 40 10.54 5.61 -17.13
N THR A 41 10.47 6.51 -18.10
CA THR A 41 9.22 7.12 -18.58
C THR A 41 8.99 6.74 -20.04
N LEU A 42 7.87 6.06 -20.27
CA LEU A 42 7.40 5.55 -21.56
C LEU A 42 6.15 6.33 -21.98
N ALA A 43 6.02 6.61 -23.27
CA ALA A 43 4.78 7.14 -23.84
C ALA A 43 3.81 5.97 -24.06
N LEU A 44 2.51 6.22 -23.89
CA LEU A 44 1.45 5.21 -23.75
C LEU A 44 1.16 4.29 -24.94
N GLU A 45 1.74 4.53 -26.11
CA GLU A 45 1.37 3.83 -27.36
C GLU A 45 1.62 2.30 -27.35
N GLU A 46 2.04 1.71 -26.23
CA GLU A 46 2.54 0.34 -26.09
C GLU A 46 1.90 -0.50 -24.95
N LEU A 47 0.88 -0.01 -24.22
CA LEU A 47 0.30 -0.77 -23.10
C LEU A 47 -0.95 -1.60 -23.48
N PRO A 48 -1.05 -2.87 -23.05
CA PRO A 48 -2.23 -3.70 -23.25
C PRO A 48 -3.47 -3.14 -22.53
N GLU A 49 -4.61 -3.19 -23.21
CA GLU A 49 -5.94 -2.76 -22.71
C GLU A 49 -6.46 -3.64 -21.54
N GLU A 50 -5.72 -4.70 -21.19
CA GLU A 50 -6.14 -5.78 -20.29
C GLU A 50 -5.80 -5.57 -18.80
N LEU A 51 -5.21 -4.42 -18.42
CA LEU A 51 -5.07 -4.03 -17.02
C LEU A 51 -6.45 -3.68 -16.44
N ARG A 52 -7.23 -4.72 -16.13
CA ARG A 52 -8.59 -4.65 -15.60
C ARG A 52 -8.68 -3.69 -14.40
N GLN A 53 -9.48 -2.64 -14.57
CA GLN A 53 -9.86 -1.68 -13.52
C GLN A 53 -10.46 -2.37 -12.28
N ASP A 54 -11.08 -3.54 -12.45
CA ASP A 54 -11.79 -4.31 -11.41
C ASP A 54 -10.93 -4.63 -10.16
N SER A 55 -9.61 -4.80 -10.31
CA SER A 55 -8.71 -5.14 -9.19
C SER A 55 -8.21 -3.91 -8.43
N PHE A 56 -8.28 -2.73 -9.04
CA PHE A 56 -7.77 -1.50 -8.44
C PHE A 56 -8.76 -0.93 -7.42
N THR A 57 -8.23 -0.25 -6.42
CA THR A 57 -9.03 0.50 -5.45
C THR A 57 -9.19 1.93 -5.94
N PRO A 58 -10.41 2.44 -6.15
CA PRO A 58 -10.61 3.84 -6.52
C PRO A 58 -10.29 4.77 -5.34
N LEU A 59 -9.76 5.94 -5.67
CA LEU A 59 -9.47 7.03 -4.75
C LEU A 59 -10.30 8.27 -5.16
N PRO A 60 -10.53 9.24 -4.25
CA PRO A 60 -11.31 10.43 -4.57
C PRO A 60 -10.61 11.29 -5.63
N ASN A 61 -11.32 11.56 -6.73
CA ASN A 61 -10.86 12.45 -7.79
C ASN A 61 -11.33 13.90 -7.58
N ASP A 62 -12.29 14.14 -6.67
CA ASP A 62 -13.07 15.38 -6.66
C ASP A 62 -12.52 16.47 -5.75
N ARG A 63 -11.52 16.18 -4.91
CA ARG A 63 -11.06 17.14 -3.88
C ARG A 63 -9.77 17.86 -4.23
N PHE A 64 -8.83 17.21 -4.94
CA PHE A 64 -7.56 17.81 -5.34
C PHE A 64 -7.14 17.29 -6.73
N SER A 65 -6.94 18.19 -7.70
CA SER A 65 -6.69 17.89 -9.13
C SER A 65 -5.39 17.13 -9.45
N HIS A 66 -4.64 16.71 -8.43
CA HIS A 66 -3.39 15.97 -8.53
C HIS A 66 -3.46 14.59 -7.87
N SER A 67 -4.64 14.13 -7.42
CA SER A 67 -4.77 12.83 -6.74
C SER A 67 -4.75 11.66 -7.73
N THR A 68 -4.08 10.58 -7.32
CA THR A 68 -4.16 9.27 -7.98
C THR A 68 -5.61 8.80 -8.03
N ALA A 69 -6.11 8.39 -9.19
CA ALA A 69 -7.48 7.92 -9.31
C ALA A 69 -7.68 6.47 -8.84
N PHE A 70 -6.64 5.64 -8.99
CA PHE A 70 -6.69 4.22 -8.71
C PHE A 70 -5.38 3.77 -8.06
N GLN A 71 -5.47 2.96 -7.01
CA GLN A 71 -4.31 2.38 -6.35
C GLN A 71 -4.40 0.86 -6.30
N TYR A 72 -3.25 0.19 -6.49
CA TYR A 72 -3.11 -1.24 -6.29
C TYR A 72 -1.95 -1.47 -5.32
N TYR A 73 -2.20 -2.29 -4.30
CA TYR A 73 -1.18 -2.70 -3.35
C TYR A 73 -1.19 -4.21 -3.25
N GLN A 74 -0.02 -4.81 -3.40
CA GLN A 74 0.19 -6.23 -3.19
C GLN A 74 1.53 -6.43 -2.49
N PRO A 75 1.54 -7.03 -1.29
CA PRO A 75 2.78 -7.48 -0.69
C PRO A 75 3.35 -8.62 -1.55
N LEU A 76 4.61 -8.50 -1.94
CA LEU A 76 5.38 -9.51 -2.66
C LEU A 76 6.63 -9.81 -1.83
N GLU A 77 6.93 -11.10 -1.64
CA GLU A 77 8.18 -11.53 -0.98
C GLU A 77 9.40 -11.14 -1.81
N ASP A 78 9.29 -11.28 -3.13
CA ASP A 78 10.31 -10.91 -4.10
C ASP A 78 9.68 -10.61 -5.47
N LEU A 79 10.46 -9.98 -6.35
CA LEU A 79 10.04 -9.61 -7.70
C LEU A 79 10.27 -10.72 -8.74
N SER A 80 10.71 -11.93 -8.36
CA SER A 80 11.04 -13.02 -9.30
C SER A 80 9.90 -13.36 -10.26
N PRO A 81 8.62 -13.41 -9.85
CA PRO A 81 7.52 -13.64 -10.79
C PRO A 81 7.42 -12.55 -11.86
N PHE A 82 7.60 -11.29 -11.46
CA PHE A 82 7.60 -10.15 -12.38
C PHE A 82 8.82 -10.17 -13.29
N ILE A 83 10.00 -10.50 -12.75
CA ILE A 83 11.24 -10.64 -13.52
C ILE A 83 11.09 -11.75 -14.56
N LYS A 84 10.54 -12.90 -14.19
CA LYS A 84 10.24 -13.99 -15.12
C LYS A 84 9.31 -13.54 -16.24
N TYR A 85 8.21 -12.86 -15.90
CA TYR A 85 7.32 -12.25 -16.88
C TYR A 85 8.06 -11.25 -17.78
N ALA A 86 8.92 -10.41 -17.22
CA ALA A 86 9.71 -9.45 -17.97
C ALA A 86 10.67 -10.15 -18.96
N HIS A 87 11.32 -11.25 -18.58
CA HIS A 87 12.15 -12.05 -19.49
C HIS A 87 11.34 -12.65 -20.64
N GLU A 88 10.16 -13.20 -20.35
CA GLU A 88 9.34 -13.92 -21.33
C GLU A 88 8.62 -12.97 -22.29
N GLU A 89 8.05 -11.88 -21.78
CA GLU A 89 7.12 -11.02 -22.53
C GLU A 89 7.72 -9.66 -22.89
N LEU A 90 8.56 -9.07 -22.03
CA LEU A 90 9.10 -7.71 -22.24
C LEU A 90 10.50 -7.71 -22.87
N CYS A 91 11.33 -8.72 -22.58
CA CYS A 91 12.70 -8.87 -23.04
C CYS A 91 12.95 -10.22 -23.78
N PRO A 92 12.13 -10.64 -24.77
CA PRO A 92 12.25 -11.96 -25.37
C PRO A 92 13.57 -12.16 -26.14
N VAL A 93 14.28 -13.24 -25.81
CA VAL A 93 15.57 -13.64 -26.40
C VAL A 93 15.34 -14.56 -27.60
N SER A 94 15.95 -14.24 -28.75
CA SER A 94 16.02 -15.08 -29.95
C SER A 94 17.47 -15.48 -30.28
N TYR A 95 17.69 -16.46 -31.15
CA TYR A 95 19.05 -16.89 -31.55
C TYR A 95 19.86 -15.80 -32.27
N SER A 96 19.21 -14.73 -32.74
CA SER A 96 19.80 -13.54 -33.35
C SER A 96 19.63 -12.29 -32.49
N THR A 97 19.81 -12.40 -31.17
CA THR A 97 19.55 -11.30 -30.22
C THR A 97 20.66 -10.23 -30.26
N PRO A 98 20.34 -8.96 -30.56
CA PRO A 98 21.28 -7.85 -30.45
C PRO A 98 21.74 -7.64 -29.00
N PRO A 99 22.94 -7.05 -28.77
CA PRO A 99 23.46 -6.79 -27.42
C PRO A 99 22.52 -5.95 -26.54
N GLU A 100 21.66 -5.13 -27.13
CA GLU A 100 20.66 -4.31 -26.44
C GLU A 100 19.62 -5.12 -25.66
N LYS A 101 19.20 -6.26 -26.20
CA LYS A 101 18.23 -7.15 -25.55
C LYS A 101 18.85 -7.92 -24.38
N THR A 102 20.18 -8.12 -24.39
CA THR A 102 20.93 -8.62 -23.23
C THR A 102 20.97 -7.59 -22.10
N ILE A 103 20.96 -6.30 -22.42
CA ILE A 103 20.88 -5.20 -21.42
C ILE A 103 19.48 -5.13 -20.78
N CYS A 104 18.42 -5.46 -21.52
CA CYS A 104 17.05 -5.56 -20.98
C CYS A 104 16.96 -6.61 -19.87
N ASN A 105 17.47 -7.82 -20.12
CA ASN A 105 17.49 -8.92 -19.17
C ASN A 105 18.30 -8.59 -17.91
N SER A 106 19.50 -8.03 -18.06
CA SER A 106 20.32 -7.68 -16.90
C SER A 106 19.68 -6.59 -16.04
N ARG A 107 18.93 -5.66 -16.65
CA ARG A 107 18.13 -4.67 -15.91
C ARG A 107 16.96 -5.32 -15.18
N ALA A 108 16.27 -6.27 -15.82
CA ALA A 108 15.20 -7.04 -15.17
C ALA A 108 15.75 -7.84 -13.99
N ASP A 109 16.89 -8.52 -14.16
CA ASP A 109 17.55 -9.28 -13.08
C ASP A 109 17.96 -8.38 -11.91
N HIS A 110 18.37 -7.13 -12.18
CA HIS A 110 18.72 -6.16 -11.14
C HIS A 110 17.53 -5.76 -10.25
N LEU A 111 16.28 -5.96 -10.71
CA LEU A 111 15.10 -5.75 -9.87
C LEU A 111 15.01 -6.74 -8.72
N LEU A 112 15.71 -7.89 -8.78
CA LEU A 112 15.67 -8.88 -7.71
C LEU A 112 16.18 -8.33 -6.38
N THR A 113 17.09 -7.36 -6.43
CA THR A 113 17.66 -6.70 -5.24
C THR A 113 17.00 -5.35 -4.94
N ALA A 114 15.98 -4.95 -5.70
CA ALA A 114 15.30 -3.68 -5.50
C ALA A 114 14.52 -3.69 -4.18
N SER A 115 14.57 -2.57 -3.46
CA SER A 115 13.81 -2.37 -2.22
C SER A 115 12.34 -2.04 -2.50
N SER A 116 12.05 -1.39 -3.64
CA SER A 116 10.69 -1.19 -4.13
C SER A 116 10.63 -0.96 -5.64
N LEU A 117 9.46 -1.26 -6.21
CA LEU A 117 9.10 -1.01 -7.60
C LEU A 117 7.74 -0.27 -7.63
N ASP A 118 7.76 0.96 -8.12
CA ASP A 118 6.58 1.79 -8.31
C ASP A 118 6.24 1.90 -9.79
N ILE A 119 4.98 1.64 -10.12
CA ILE A 119 4.45 1.81 -11.47
C ILE A 119 3.29 2.78 -11.38
N SER A 120 3.41 3.90 -12.09
CA SER A 120 2.36 4.91 -12.16
C SER A 120 2.05 5.26 -13.61
N TYR A 121 0.79 5.53 -13.88
CA TYR A 121 0.33 5.89 -15.20
C TYR A 121 -0.52 7.16 -15.10
N ASP A 122 -0.13 8.17 -15.88
CA ASP A 122 -0.82 9.45 -15.97
C ASP A 122 -1.63 9.50 -17.27
N THR A 123 -2.96 9.60 -17.13
CA THR A 123 -3.90 9.64 -18.25
C THR A 123 -3.89 10.97 -19.00
N ILE A 124 -3.43 12.06 -18.38
CA ILE A 124 -3.38 13.39 -18.99
C ILE A 124 -2.13 13.51 -19.85
N SER A 125 -0.98 13.11 -19.29
CA SER A 125 0.29 13.14 -20.03
C SER A 125 0.54 11.88 -20.86
N HIS A 126 -0.35 10.88 -20.77
CA HIS A 126 -0.20 9.57 -21.40
C HIS A 126 1.20 8.97 -21.15
N ALA A 127 1.64 9.03 -19.90
CA ALA A 127 2.99 8.65 -19.50
C ALA A 127 2.97 7.52 -18.46
N LEU A 128 3.58 6.39 -18.80
CA LEU A 128 3.90 5.33 -17.86
C LEU A 128 5.25 5.62 -17.23
N LYS A 129 5.30 5.68 -15.89
CA LYS A 129 6.52 5.85 -15.11
C LYS A 129 6.75 4.59 -14.29
N VAL A 130 7.88 3.93 -14.52
CA VAL A 130 8.37 2.82 -13.72
C VAL A 130 9.57 3.31 -12.95
N THR A 131 9.52 3.24 -11.62
CA THR A 131 10.59 3.68 -10.72
C THR A 131 10.99 2.51 -9.83
N SER A 132 12.25 2.11 -9.90
CA SER A 132 12.83 1.14 -8.97
C SER A 132 13.86 1.82 -8.09
N THR A 133 13.89 1.42 -6.82
CA THR A 133 14.77 2.02 -5.82
C THR A 133 15.51 0.95 -5.05
N TRP A 134 16.78 1.21 -4.78
CA TRP A 134 17.64 0.38 -3.94
C TRP A 134 18.16 1.22 -2.78
N GLY A 135 18.15 0.63 -1.59
CA GLY A 135 18.75 1.24 -0.39
C GLY A 135 20.27 1.46 -0.51
N LEU A 136 20.86 2.02 0.53
CA LEU A 136 22.30 2.31 0.59
C LEU A 136 23.11 1.01 0.56
N GLN A 137 23.77 0.75 -0.57
CA GLN A 137 24.63 -0.43 -0.77
C GLN A 137 25.70 -0.14 -1.82
N GLU A 138 26.63 -1.07 -2.02
CA GLU A 138 27.58 -1.00 -3.13
C GLU A 138 26.85 -1.16 -4.47
N GLN A 139 26.87 -0.10 -5.29
CA GLN A 139 26.21 -0.06 -6.58
C GLN A 139 27.24 -0.04 -7.71
N PRO A 140 27.09 -0.89 -8.74
CA PRO A 140 27.95 -0.84 -9.90
C PRO A 140 27.64 0.43 -10.71
N LEU A 141 28.67 1.26 -10.93
CA LEU A 141 28.55 2.46 -11.74
C LEU A 141 28.80 2.15 -13.23
N THR A 142 27.93 1.32 -13.80
CA THR A 142 27.94 0.98 -15.23
C THR A 142 26.56 1.20 -15.80
N ILE A 143 26.42 2.23 -16.63
CA ILE A 143 25.17 2.59 -17.30
C ILE A 143 25.44 2.58 -18.80
N ALA A 144 24.69 1.77 -19.54
CA ALA A 144 24.75 1.71 -21.00
C ALA A 144 23.38 2.06 -21.60
N SER A 145 23.41 2.86 -22.65
CA SER A 145 22.28 3.05 -23.56
C SER A 145 22.08 1.76 -24.36
N PRO A 146 20.83 1.29 -24.52
CA PRO A 146 20.53 0.21 -25.44
C PRO A 146 21.00 0.59 -26.86
N ASP A 147 20.61 1.77 -27.36
CA ASP A 147 20.89 2.20 -28.75
C ASP A 147 21.20 3.71 -28.89
N ASN A 148 21.66 4.11 -30.09
CA ASN A 148 21.92 5.50 -30.50
C ASN A 148 20.68 6.28 -30.98
N SER A 149 19.46 5.75 -30.81
CA SER A 149 18.23 6.40 -31.30
C SER A 149 17.34 6.90 -30.16
N ASN A 150 17.05 8.22 -30.19
CA ASN A 150 16.00 8.96 -29.47
C ASN A 150 15.73 8.67 -27.97
N HIS A 151 16.65 8.02 -27.26
CA HIS A 151 16.55 7.69 -25.84
C HIS A 151 17.43 8.63 -25.03
N ARG A 152 16.81 9.48 -24.20
CA ARG A 152 17.55 10.41 -23.34
C ARG A 152 17.80 9.77 -21.98
N ILE A 153 19.06 9.47 -21.69
CA ILE A 153 19.51 8.96 -20.38
C ILE A 153 20.20 10.08 -19.61
N GLU A 154 19.62 10.46 -18.48
CA GLU A 154 20.22 11.38 -17.52
C GLU A 154 20.78 10.57 -16.35
N VAL A 155 22.07 10.75 -16.06
CA VAL A 155 22.74 10.12 -14.93
C VAL A 155 23.13 11.20 -13.93
N GLY A 156 22.64 11.06 -12.70
CA GLY A 156 22.99 11.92 -11.58
C GLY A 156 23.75 11.16 -10.52
N ILE A 157 24.88 11.71 -10.09
CA ILE A 157 25.66 11.23 -8.95
C ILE A 157 25.70 12.38 -7.96
N LEU A 158 24.88 12.30 -6.91
CA LEU A 158 24.60 13.40 -6.01
C LEU A 158 24.89 12.97 -4.56
N GLY A 159 25.60 13.84 -3.84
CA GLY A 159 25.80 13.78 -2.40
C GLY A 159 24.70 14.49 -1.65
N THR A 160 24.38 13.97 -0.47
CA THR A 160 23.54 14.62 0.55
C THR A 160 24.36 15.67 1.30
N ASP A 161 24.75 16.72 0.58
CA ASP A 161 25.51 17.83 1.15
C ASP A 161 24.57 18.91 1.69
N GLU A 162 25.10 19.78 2.56
CA GLU A 162 24.43 21.02 3.00
C GLU A 162 25.03 22.25 2.29
N PRO A 163 24.65 22.54 1.03
CA PRO A 163 25.08 23.74 0.35
C PRO A 163 24.73 25.03 1.12
N TYR A 164 25.56 26.06 0.93
CA TYR A 164 25.41 27.34 1.61
C TYR A 164 24.02 27.96 1.40
N GLY A 165 23.40 28.39 2.50
CA GLY A 165 22.11 29.10 2.47
C GLY A 165 20.89 28.20 2.44
N ILE A 166 20.99 26.92 2.85
CA ILE A 166 19.84 26.05 3.13
C ILE A 166 19.03 26.61 4.31
N GLU A 167 17.71 26.72 4.12
CA GLU A 167 16.78 27.04 5.21
C GLU A 167 16.37 25.77 5.95
N ALA A 168 15.79 25.93 7.14
CA ALA A 168 15.33 24.81 7.94
C ALA A 168 14.37 23.91 7.13
N HIS A 169 14.66 22.61 7.10
CA HIS A 169 13.87 21.57 6.42
C HIS A 169 13.86 21.62 4.88
N GLU A 170 14.80 22.33 4.28
CA GLU A 170 15.12 22.14 2.87
C GLU A 170 16.17 21.03 2.71
N LEU A 171 16.05 20.29 1.60
CA LEU A 171 17.04 19.29 1.22
C LEU A 171 18.03 19.92 0.25
N GLY A 172 19.31 19.75 0.57
CA GLY A 172 20.45 20.05 -0.29
C GLY A 172 20.94 18.80 -0.98
N LEU A 173 21.18 18.89 -2.28
CA LEU A 173 21.92 17.87 -3.01
C LEU A 173 22.95 18.57 -3.89
N SER A 174 24.19 18.10 -3.88
CA SER A 174 25.20 18.55 -4.84
C SER A 174 25.95 17.39 -5.45
N GLY A 175 26.46 17.57 -6.66
CA GLY A 175 27.21 16.54 -7.34
C GLY A 175 27.31 16.79 -8.82
N THR A 176 27.20 15.73 -9.61
CA THR A 176 27.34 15.83 -11.06
C THR A 176 26.15 15.23 -11.79
N LEU A 177 25.78 15.88 -12.89
CA LEU A 177 24.80 15.38 -13.85
C LEU A 177 25.43 15.25 -15.22
N THR A 178 25.02 14.23 -15.95
CA THR A 178 25.42 14.06 -17.35
C THR A 178 24.29 13.42 -18.12
N VAL A 179 24.07 13.90 -19.33
CA VAL A 179 23.13 13.32 -20.28
C VAL A 179 23.95 12.58 -21.33
N LEU A 180 23.77 11.25 -21.42
CA LEU A 180 24.50 10.42 -22.39
C LEU A 180 24.17 10.87 -23.82
N GLY A 181 25.20 10.96 -24.67
CA GLY A 181 25.08 11.39 -26.07
C GLY A 181 24.97 12.90 -26.27
N GLN A 182 24.79 13.68 -25.20
CA GLN A 182 24.74 15.16 -25.26
C GLN A 182 25.95 15.78 -24.56
N ASP A 183 26.26 15.30 -23.36
CA ASP A 183 27.34 15.84 -22.54
C ASP A 183 28.62 15.02 -22.72
N LYS A 184 29.74 15.70 -22.95
CA LYS A 184 31.06 15.07 -23.05
C LYS A 184 31.72 14.84 -21.68
N LYS A 185 31.24 15.55 -20.65
CA LYS A 185 31.74 15.49 -19.28
C LYS A 185 30.60 15.76 -18.30
N PRO A 186 30.65 15.18 -17.08
CA PRO A 186 29.69 15.50 -16.04
C PRO A 186 29.75 16.98 -15.67
N SER A 187 28.59 17.60 -15.52
CA SER A 187 28.42 19.01 -15.12
C SER A 187 28.09 19.08 -13.64
N ALA A 188 28.75 19.96 -12.90
CA ALA A 188 28.46 20.19 -11.50
C ALA A 188 27.05 20.80 -11.34
N THR A 189 26.28 20.27 -10.39
CA THR A 189 24.93 20.74 -10.08
C THR A 189 24.74 20.88 -8.58
N ILE A 190 23.85 21.80 -8.20
CA ILE A 190 23.39 21.99 -6.83
C ILE A 190 21.87 22.14 -6.88
N PHE A 191 21.17 21.33 -6.09
CA PHE A 191 19.75 21.40 -5.89
C PHE A 191 19.45 21.81 -4.45
N LYS A 192 18.43 22.65 -4.32
CA LYS A 192 17.87 23.09 -3.05
C LYS A 192 16.36 23.08 -3.22
N PHE A 193 15.65 22.31 -2.41
CA PHE A 193 14.19 22.24 -2.48
C PHE A 193 13.58 21.98 -1.10
N PRO A 194 12.40 22.57 -0.82
CA PRO A 194 11.69 22.30 0.41
C PRO A 194 11.13 20.87 0.42
N ALA A 195 11.40 20.12 1.49
CA ALA A 195 10.85 18.77 1.64
C ALA A 195 9.44 18.84 2.24
N ARG A 196 8.46 18.33 1.48
CA ARG A 196 7.09 18.14 1.95
C ARG A 196 6.96 16.92 2.87
N HIS A 197 7.70 15.85 2.57
CA HIS A 197 7.78 14.64 3.39
C HIS A 197 9.06 14.69 4.22
N ARG A 198 8.89 14.67 5.54
CA ARG A 198 9.97 14.80 6.54
C ARG A 198 9.91 13.63 7.50
N HIS A 199 11.02 13.33 8.15
CA HIS A 199 11.10 12.30 9.18
C HIS A 199 11.27 12.96 10.55
N ILE A 200 10.67 12.38 11.58
CA ILE A 200 10.86 12.81 12.98
C ILE A 200 11.93 11.92 13.59
N GLU A 201 13.10 12.49 13.86
CA GLU A 201 14.21 11.77 14.48
C GLU A 201 13.79 11.14 15.83
N ASP A 202 14.27 9.93 16.09
CA ASP A 202 14.01 9.15 17.30
C ASP A 202 12.52 8.85 17.59
N ALA A 203 11.62 9.09 16.63
CA ALA A 203 10.21 8.77 16.74
C ALA A 203 9.90 7.41 16.10
N SER A 204 9.26 6.54 16.87
CA SER A 204 8.87 5.21 16.38
C SER A 204 7.46 4.80 16.81
N PHE A 205 6.85 3.93 16.00
CA PHE A 205 5.59 3.28 16.33
C PHE A 205 5.62 1.80 16.00
N SER A 206 4.82 1.00 16.70
CA SER A 206 4.61 -0.41 16.40
C SER A 206 3.12 -0.69 16.26
N THR A 207 2.77 -1.76 15.54
CA THR A 207 1.38 -2.18 15.40
C THR A 207 1.23 -3.68 15.62
N GLU A 208 0.11 -4.10 16.18
CA GLU A 208 -0.24 -5.50 16.32
C GLU A 208 -1.77 -5.69 16.41
N PHE A 209 -2.26 -6.87 16.05
CA PHE A 209 -3.66 -7.23 16.29
C PHE A 209 -3.82 -7.76 17.71
N LEU A 210 -4.80 -7.24 18.45
CA LEU A 210 -5.08 -7.70 19.80
C LEU A 210 -5.67 -9.12 19.81
N GLU A 211 -5.10 -9.98 20.67
CA GLU A 211 -5.59 -11.34 20.88
C GLU A 211 -6.63 -11.40 22.02
N PRO A 212 -7.63 -12.30 21.94
CA PRO A 212 -7.89 -13.23 20.85
C PRO A 212 -8.56 -12.54 19.65
N THR A 213 -8.14 -12.93 18.43
CA THR A 213 -8.69 -12.37 17.20
C THR A 213 -9.99 -13.10 16.81
N GLY A 214 -11.13 -12.45 17.03
CA GLY A 214 -12.44 -12.87 16.49
C GLY A 214 -12.65 -12.37 15.05
N LEU A 215 -13.91 -12.33 14.58
CA LEU A 215 -14.26 -11.69 13.29
C LEU A 215 -14.17 -10.15 13.31
N HIS A 216 -13.91 -9.57 14.49
CA HIS A 216 -13.75 -8.13 14.70
C HIS A 216 -12.36 -7.84 15.31
N PRO A 217 -11.27 -8.02 14.55
CA PRO A 217 -9.94 -7.74 15.08
C PRO A 217 -9.76 -6.23 15.37
N ALA A 218 -9.04 -5.91 16.44
CA ALA A 218 -8.63 -4.55 16.74
C ALA A 218 -7.13 -4.41 16.47
N LEU A 219 -6.76 -3.52 15.56
CA LEU A 219 -5.36 -3.17 15.30
C LEU A 219 -4.93 -2.11 16.32
N GLN A 220 -4.02 -2.46 17.22
CA GLN A 220 -3.43 -1.51 18.14
C GLN A 220 -2.22 -0.83 17.48
N ILE A 221 -2.19 0.50 17.53
CA ILE A 221 -1.05 1.33 17.12
C ILE A 221 -0.43 1.89 18.40
N GLN A 222 0.82 1.56 18.67
CA GLN A 222 1.56 2.00 19.84
C GLN A 222 2.65 2.98 19.42
N LEU A 223 2.57 4.22 19.89
CA LEU A 223 3.59 5.25 19.66
C LEU A 223 4.39 5.53 20.94
N ASN A 224 5.68 5.81 20.75
CA ASN A 224 6.64 6.05 21.82
C ASN A 224 7.39 7.37 21.63
N GLY A 225 7.82 7.98 22.73
CA GLY A 225 8.80 9.08 22.72
C GLY A 225 8.33 10.31 21.95
N GLU A 226 9.22 10.82 21.08
CA GLU A 226 9.03 12.03 20.27
C GLU A 226 7.86 11.92 19.27
N ALA A 227 7.39 10.70 18.96
CA ALA A 227 6.27 10.49 18.03
C ALA A 227 4.96 11.16 18.49
N LEU A 228 4.80 11.40 19.80
CA LEU A 228 3.61 12.03 20.38
C LEU A 228 3.71 13.56 20.45
N LYS A 229 4.89 14.14 20.23
CA LYS A 229 5.08 15.59 20.22
C LYS A 229 4.73 16.10 18.82
N ALA A 230 3.78 17.04 18.76
CA ALA A 230 3.49 17.71 17.50
C ALA A 230 4.74 18.47 17.02
N PRO A 231 5.15 18.30 15.75
CA PRO A 231 6.24 19.08 15.17
C PRO A 231 5.95 20.58 15.29
N ASN A 232 6.96 21.38 15.61
CA ASN A 232 6.85 22.84 15.72
C ASN A 232 5.76 23.35 16.68
N ALA A 233 5.36 22.56 17.69
CA ALA A 233 4.36 22.98 18.70
C ALA A 233 4.71 24.28 19.43
N ASP A 234 5.99 24.66 19.46
CA ASP A 234 6.52 25.85 20.11
C ASP A 234 6.62 27.07 19.16
N ALA A 235 6.32 26.91 17.87
CA ALA A 235 6.34 27.98 16.87
C ALA A 235 4.97 28.65 16.76
N ASP A 236 4.91 29.96 16.97
CA ASP A 236 3.70 30.79 16.83
C ASP A 236 3.43 31.15 15.36
N ASP A 237 3.53 30.17 14.47
CA ASP A 237 3.41 30.33 13.01
C ASP A 237 1.99 30.05 12.49
N GLY A 238 1.04 29.81 13.39
CA GLY A 238 -0.34 29.44 13.06
C GLY A 238 -0.48 28.07 12.42
N SER A 239 0.58 27.24 12.41
CA SER A 239 0.50 25.89 11.84
C SER A 239 -0.39 24.98 12.68
N HIS A 240 -1.35 24.31 12.03
CA HIS A 240 -2.21 23.34 12.67
C HIS A 240 -1.76 21.92 12.32
N CYS A 241 -1.23 21.21 13.31
CA CYS A 241 -0.73 19.85 13.18
C CYS A 241 -1.69 18.82 13.78
N SER A 242 -1.90 17.70 13.09
CA SER A 242 -2.73 16.59 13.57
C SER A 242 -2.14 15.24 13.19
N LEU A 243 -2.14 14.31 14.13
CA LEU A 243 -1.57 12.97 13.96
C LEU A 243 -2.54 12.07 13.20
N HIS A 244 -2.05 11.38 12.19
CA HIS A 244 -2.84 10.53 11.31
C HIS A 244 -2.24 9.13 11.16
N ALA A 245 -3.11 8.16 10.89
CA ALA A 245 -2.75 6.82 10.43
C ALA A 245 -3.49 6.51 9.13
N TYR A 246 -2.74 6.19 8.07
CA TYR A 246 -3.28 5.72 6.80
C TYR A 246 -3.12 4.20 6.69
N LEU A 247 -4.25 3.51 6.63
CA LEU A 247 -4.33 2.05 6.56
C LEU A 247 -4.55 1.61 5.12
N THR A 248 -3.71 0.69 4.66
CA THR A 248 -3.82 -0.01 3.38
C THR A 248 -4.34 -1.42 3.68
N LEU A 249 -5.65 -1.64 3.55
CA LEU A 249 -6.31 -2.86 4.02
C LEU A 249 -6.50 -3.85 2.86
N PRO A 250 -6.02 -5.11 2.96
CA PRO A 250 -6.29 -6.13 1.95
C PRO A 250 -7.77 -6.48 1.92
N ARG A 251 -8.29 -7.04 0.83
CA ARG A 251 -9.72 -7.41 0.70
C ARG A 251 -10.27 -8.26 1.84
N ALA A 252 -9.42 -9.01 2.53
CA ALA A 252 -9.80 -9.84 3.67
C ALA A 252 -10.19 -9.05 4.92
N ILE A 253 -9.74 -7.80 5.05
CA ILE A 253 -9.96 -6.91 6.20
C ILE A 253 -10.60 -5.62 5.71
N PHE A 254 -11.58 -5.11 6.44
CA PHE A 254 -12.19 -3.82 6.11
C PHE A 254 -12.52 -3.02 7.36
N ALA A 255 -12.58 -1.71 7.20
CA ALA A 255 -13.08 -0.80 8.23
C ALA A 255 -14.57 -0.51 7.99
N ASP A 256 -15.35 -0.50 9.07
CA ASP A 256 -16.77 -0.12 9.00
C ASP A 256 -16.90 1.40 9.22
N LYS A 257 -17.34 2.11 8.18
CA LYS A 257 -17.56 3.56 8.22
C LYS A 257 -18.61 3.96 9.26
N TYR A 258 -19.66 3.18 9.46
CA TYR A 258 -20.74 3.52 10.38
C TYR A 258 -20.26 3.39 11.83
N GLN A 259 -19.53 2.32 12.14
CA GLN A 259 -18.88 2.17 13.44
C GLN A 259 -17.88 3.32 13.72
N LEU A 260 -17.10 3.71 12.71
CA LEU A 260 -16.12 4.79 12.80
C LEU A 260 -16.70 6.20 12.59
N SER A 261 -18.03 6.34 12.68
CA SER A 261 -18.71 7.65 12.60
C SER A 261 -19.18 8.17 13.95
N ASP A 262 -19.25 7.32 14.98
CA ASP A 262 -19.69 7.70 16.32
C ASP A 262 -18.55 8.37 17.13
N PRO A 263 -18.67 9.66 17.51
CA PRO A 263 -17.59 10.37 18.21
C PRO A 263 -17.23 9.78 19.57
N LEU A 264 -18.21 9.24 20.31
CA LEU A 264 -17.97 8.65 21.63
C LEU A 264 -17.18 7.34 21.51
N PHE A 265 -17.54 6.51 20.54
CA PHE A 265 -16.82 5.29 20.22
C PHE A 265 -15.40 5.58 19.75
N LEU A 266 -15.20 6.55 18.84
CA LEU A 266 -13.87 6.99 18.41
C LEU A 266 -13.02 7.47 19.60
N ALA A 267 -13.56 8.34 20.46
CA ALA A 267 -12.87 8.83 21.64
C ALA A 267 -12.45 7.68 22.59
N SER A 268 -13.30 6.66 22.75
CA SER A 268 -12.98 5.47 23.56
C SER A 268 -11.80 4.65 23.01
N LYS A 269 -11.45 4.85 21.75
CA LYS A 269 -10.36 4.18 21.02
C LYS A 269 -9.16 5.09 20.76
N ASN A 270 -9.15 6.26 21.39
CA ASN A 270 -8.16 7.32 21.19
C ASN A 270 -8.05 7.76 19.71
N LEU A 271 -9.19 7.77 19.02
CA LEU A 271 -9.35 8.28 17.65
C LEU A 271 -10.18 9.57 17.68
N THR A 272 -9.85 10.51 16.81
CA THR A 272 -10.58 11.78 16.68
C THR A 272 -11.64 11.69 15.60
N ALA A 273 -11.28 11.21 14.40
CA ALA A 273 -12.17 11.19 13.25
C ALA A 273 -11.72 10.19 12.17
N LEU A 274 -12.70 9.63 11.43
CA LEU A 274 -12.46 9.01 10.12
C LEU A 274 -12.43 10.10 9.05
N ARG A 275 -11.23 10.47 8.58
CA ARG A 275 -11.03 11.53 7.57
C ARG A 275 -11.31 11.07 6.16
N TYR A 276 -11.01 9.81 5.86
CA TYR A 276 -11.28 9.19 4.57
C TYR A 276 -11.43 7.68 4.70
N ILE A 277 -12.28 7.11 3.84
CA ILE A 277 -12.36 5.67 3.59
C ILE A 277 -12.72 5.45 2.13
N THR A 278 -12.11 4.47 1.47
CA THR A 278 -12.51 4.01 0.14
C THR A 278 -14.00 3.63 0.15
N GLN A 279 -14.75 3.99 -0.89
CA GLN A 279 -16.15 3.60 -1.04
C GLN A 279 -16.41 2.99 -2.42
N PRO A 280 -17.38 2.06 -2.54
CA PRO A 280 -18.16 1.44 -1.46
C PRO A 280 -17.38 0.33 -0.74
N VAL A 281 -17.69 0.10 0.54
CA VAL A 281 -17.26 -1.09 1.29
C VAL A 281 -18.48 -1.94 1.55
N ASP A 282 -18.55 -3.12 0.94
CA ASP A 282 -19.59 -4.10 1.23
C ASP A 282 -19.31 -4.71 2.61
N LEU A 283 -20.24 -4.64 3.57
CA LEU A 283 -20.01 -5.12 4.94
C LEU A 283 -20.31 -6.61 5.10
N GLU A 284 -20.91 -7.25 4.09
CA GLU A 284 -21.43 -8.62 4.17
C GLU A 284 -20.73 -9.58 3.20
N ALA A 285 -20.22 -9.09 2.07
CA ALA A 285 -19.60 -9.93 1.05
C ALA A 285 -18.37 -10.67 1.58
N PRO A 286 -18.21 -11.97 1.28
CA PRO A 286 -17.02 -12.73 1.62
C PRO A 286 -15.82 -12.34 0.73
N ALA A 287 -14.60 -12.58 1.21
CA ALA A 287 -13.38 -12.11 0.54
C ALA A 287 -13.19 -12.65 -0.88
N TYR A 288 -13.66 -13.87 -1.14
CA TYR A 288 -13.54 -14.53 -2.45
C TYR A 288 -14.51 -13.99 -3.52
N THR A 289 -15.47 -13.13 -3.14
CA THR A 289 -16.37 -12.44 -4.09
C THR A 289 -15.90 -11.02 -4.42
N MET A 290 -14.97 -10.48 -3.63
CA MET A 290 -14.45 -9.13 -3.82
C MET A 290 -13.50 -9.08 -5.01
N LYS A 291 -13.78 -8.16 -5.95
CA LYS A 291 -12.90 -7.86 -7.09
C LYS A 291 -11.73 -6.95 -6.73
N PRO A 292 -11.93 -5.82 -6.03
CA PRO A 292 -10.83 -4.94 -5.67
C PRO A 292 -9.83 -5.66 -4.76
N TRP A 293 -8.56 -5.29 -4.87
CA TRP A 293 -7.50 -5.87 -4.03
C TRP A 293 -7.74 -5.59 -2.53
N GLY A 294 -8.40 -4.49 -2.19
CA GLY A 294 -8.52 -3.99 -0.83
C GLY A 294 -9.29 -2.67 -0.71
N SER A 295 -8.99 -1.94 0.36
CA SER A 295 -9.53 -0.62 0.66
C SER A 295 -8.49 0.20 1.42
N ALA A 296 -8.69 1.52 1.50
CA ALA A 296 -7.87 2.37 2.36
C ALA A 296 -8.72 3.20 3.32
N ALA A 297 -8.14 3.54 4.47
CA ALA A 297 -8.76 4.41 5.46
C ALA A 297 -7.72 5.38 6.03
N LEU A 298 -8.11 6.65 6.21
CA LEU A 298 -7.32 7.67 6.89
C LEU A 298 -8.03 8.03 8.20
N LEU A 299 -7.36 7.75 9.31
CA LEU A 299 -7.82 8.05 10.65
C LEU A 299 -7.01 9.20 11.23
N GLU A 300 -7.68 10.11 11.91
CA GLU A 300 -7.04 11.07 12.80
C GLU A 300 -6.99 10.47 14.21
N LEU A 301 -5.80 10.49 14.79
CA LEU A 301 -5.47 9.95 16.10
C LEU A 301 -5.62 11.05 17.17
N SER A 302 -5.93 10.67 18.41
CA SER A 302 -6.13 11.60 19.54
C SER A 302 -5.02 11.46 20.61
N PRO A 303 -3.75 11.81 20.29
CA PRO A 303 -2.68 11.77 21.28
C PRO A 303 -2.96 12.77 22.44
N PRO A 304 -2.60 12.43 23.68
CA PRO A 304 -2.83 13.32 24.82
C PRO A 304 -1.93 14.56 24.73
N PRO A 305 -2.40 15.74 25.15
CA PRO A 305 -1.66 17.00 25.02
C PRO A 305 -0.41 17.07 25.93
N ALA A 306 -0.35 16.27 26.98
CA ALA A 306 0.81 16.17 27.87
C ALA A 306 0.88 14.76 28.48
N LYS A 307 1.88 13.98 28.08
CA LYS A 307 2.27 12.74 28.77
C LYS A 307 3.70 12.91 29.33
N PRO A 308 3.99 12.37 30.52
CA PRO A 308 5.37 12.29 30.98
C PRO A 308 6.19 11.46 30.00
N ALA A 309 7.39 11.95 29.68
CA ALA A 309 8.34 11.32 28.78
C ALA A 309 8.53 9.83 29.15
N GLY A 310 8.32 8.94 28.18
CA GLY A 310 8.61 7.51 28.31
C GLY A 310 7.40 6.58 28.53
N SER A 311 6.17 7.08 28.68
CA SER A 311 4.98 6.20 28.72
C SER A 311 4.39 5.98 27.31
N PRO A 312 4.28 4.72 26.83
CA PRO A 312 3.70 4.47 25.51
C PRO A 312 2.24 4.95 25.46
N TRP A 313 1.81 5.41 24.29
CA TRP A 313 0.41 5.69 24.02
C TRP A 313 -0.10 4.78 22.92
N THR A 314 -1.34 4.33 23.06
CA THR A 314 -1.96 3.40 22.12
C THR A 314 -3.25 3.98 21.56
N ALA A 315 -3.47 3.78 20.27
CA ALA A 315 -4.76 3.90 19.61
C ALA A 315 -5.21 2.53 19.14
N GLU A 316 -6.52 2.33 19.09
CA GLU A 316 -7.11 1.06 18.66
C GLU A 316 -7.98 1.30 17.43
N VAL A 317 -7.68 0.63 16.33
CA VAL A 317 -8.47 0.69 15.11
C VAL A 317 -9.35 -0.55 15.01
N PRO A 318 -10.67 -0.43 15.21
CA PRO A 318 -11.58 -1.55 15.05
C PRO A 318 -11.73 -1.89 13.56
N LEU A 319 -11.50 -3.16 13.23
CA LEU A 319 -11.56 -3.69 11.87
C LEU A 319 -12.44 -4.94 11.86
N HIS A 320 -12.81 -5.36 10.66
CA HIS A 320 -13.66 -6.52 10.41
C HIS A 320 -12.96 -7.49 9.46
N LEU A 321 -13.11 -8.78 9.73
CA LEU A 321 -12.66 -9.84 8.85
C LEU A 321 -13.80 -10.31 7.96
N ARG A 322 -13.53 -10.42 6.65
CA ARG A 322 -14.41 -11.13 5.74
C ARG A 322 -14.21 -12.63 5.86
N TYR A 323 -15.28 -13.37 5.62
CA TYR A 323 -15.22 -14.81 5.45
C TYR A 323 -14.19 -15.17 4.36
N GLN A 324 -13.28 -16.07 4.73
CA GLN A 324 -12.26 -16.61 3.84
C GLN A 324 -12.69 -17.97 3.29
N SER A 325 -12.04 -18.39 2.21
CA SER A 325 -12.24 -19.73 1.66
C SER A 325 -11.85 -20.81 2.69
N PRO A 326 -12.58 -21.95 2.72
CA PRO A 326 -12.22 -23.11 3.54
C PRO A 326 -10.78 -23.58 3.30
N THR A 327 -10.16 -24.13 4.33
CA THR A 327 -8.79 -24.69 4.23
C THR A 327 -8.62 -25.89 5.15
N LEU A 328 -7.56 -26.67 4.90
CA LEU A 328 -7.16 -27.76 5.79
C LEU A 328 -6.68 -27.17 7.13
N GLY A 329 -7.16 -27.73 8.25
CA GLY A 329 -6.75 -27.30 9.59
C GLY A 329 -7.56 -26.13 10.16
N GLY A 330 -8.53 -25.59 9.42
CA GLY A 330 -9.55 -24.66 9.94
C GLY A 330 -9.06 -23.25 10.29
N TYR A 331 -7.85 -22.87 9.89
CA TYR A 331 -7.32 -21.52 10.09
C TYR A 331 -6.54 -21.04 8.87
N LYS A 332 -6.65 -19.75 8.59
CA LYS A 332 -5.89 -19.06 7.55
C LYS A 332 -5.21 -17.83 8.13
N ILE A 333 -3.95 -17.60 7.78
CA ILE A 333 -3.25 -16.37 8.12
C ILE A 333 -3.57 -15.33 7.06
N VAL A 334 -4.01 -14.16 7.50
CA VAL A 334 -4.18 -12.97 6.65
C VAL A 334 -3.14 -11.94 7.06
N GLU A 335 -2.54 -11.32 6.06
CA GLU A 335 -1.48 -10.34 6.23
C GLU A 335 -1.97 -8.95 5.88
N ALA A 336 -1.71 -7.98 6.75
CA ALA A 336 -2.03 -6.57 6.55
C ALA A 336 -0.76 -5.73 6.69
N PRO A 337 -0.42 -4.86 5.74
CA PRO A 337 0.77 -4.01 5.87
C PRO A 337 0.65 -3.07 7.07
N TYR A 338 1.80 -2.63 7.60
CA TYR A 338 1.82 -1.55 8.59
C TYR A 338 1.18 -0.28 8.00
N PRO A 339 0.45 0.50 8.81
CA PRO A 339 -0.07 1.78 8.37
C PRO A 339 1.08 2.80 8.21
N ALA A 340 0.86 3.83 7.39
CA ALA A 340 1.71 5.02 7.43
C ALA A 340 1.22 5.92 8.57
N VAL A 341 2.09 6.25 9.52
CA VAL A 341 1.77 7.13 10.66
C VAL A 341 2.57 8.41 10.53
N PHE A 342 1.87 9.55 10.55
CA PHE A 342 2.49 10.85 10.31
C PHE A 342 1.69 12.01 10.92
N TRP A 343 2.38 13.09 11.27
CA TRP A 343 1.74 14.37 11.53
C TRP A 343 1.52 15.12 10.22
N ALA A 344 0.28 15.58 10.00
CA ALA A 344 -0.08 16.47 8.91
C ALA A 344 -0.20 17.89 9.46
N CYS A 345 0.68 18.78 9.00
CA CYS A 345 0.73 20.18 9.42
C CYS A 345 0.39 21.09 8.24
N THR A 346 -0.65 21.90 8.37
CA THR A 346 -1.02 22.91 7.37
C THR A 346 -0.36 24.24 7.71
N THR A 347 0.33 24.84 6.74
CA THR A 347 0.89 26.19 6.89
C THR A 347 -0.04 27.22 6.23
N GLU A 348 -0.36 28.30 6.96
CA GLU A 348 -1.15 29.40 6.39
C GLU A 348 -0.28 30.31 5.50
N GLU A 349 1.01 30.44 5.85
CA GLU A 349 2.01 31.19 5.10
C GLU A 349 2.87 30.25 4.22
N GLY A 350 3.20 30.70 2.99
CA GLY A 350 4.12 30.00 2.08
C GLY A 350 3.57 29.59 0.69
N THR A 351 4.50 29.34 -0.22
CA THR A 351 4.23 28.86 -1.59
C THR A 351 3.87 27.37 -1.61
N LYS A 352 3.09 26.94 -2.61
CA LYS A 352 2.87 25.52 -2.88
C LYS A 352 4.23 24.82 -2.98
N PHE A 353 4.38 23.63 -2.37
CA PHE A 353 5.59 22.83 -2.55
C PHE A 353 5.75 22.51 -4.04
N PRO A 354 6.83 22.99 -4.70
CA PRO A 354 7.07 22.64 -6.09
C PRO A 354 7.33 21.14 -6.19
N SER A 355 6.89 20.51 -7.28
CA SER A 355 7.13 19.08 -7.50
C SER A 355 8.64 18.81 -7.54
N SER A 356 9.18 18.17 -6.51
CA SER A 356 10.58 17.79 -6.50
C SER A 356 10.80 16.51 -7.32
N PRO A 357 11.84 16.45 -8.15
CA PRO A 357 12.18 15.21 -8.86
C PRO A 357 12.54 14.07 -7.91
N PHE A 358 12.93 14.36 -6.67
CA PHE A 358 13.36 13.40 -5.63
C PHE A 358 12.26 13.11 -4.61
N GLU A 359 11.09 13.70 -4.74
CA GLU A 359 9.93 13.40 -3.89
C GLU A 359 9.12 12.24 -4.47
N ARG A 360 8.80 11.26 -3.63
CA ARG A 360 7.86 10.20 -3.96
C ARG A 360 6.44 10.74 -3.76
N VAL A 361 5.79 11.10 -4.85
CA VAL A 361 4.40 11.58 -4.87
C VAL A 361 3.42 10.41 -5.02
N ASN A 362 2.12 10.67 -4.81
CA ASN A 362 1.03 9.74 -5.11
C ASN A 362 1.03 8.49 -4.23
N LEU A 363 1.42 8.65 -2.96
CA LEU A 363 1.44 7.61 -1.92
C LEU A 363 0.03 7.22 -1.42
N GLY A 364 -1.00 7.86 -1.95
CA GLY A 364 -2.41 7.62 -1.64
C GLY A 364 -2.93 8.58 -0.57
N TYR A 365 -2.24 8.66 0.58
CA TYR A 365 -2.63 9.57 1.65
C TYR A 365 -2.31 11.04 1.35
N ASP A 366 -1.20 11.31 0.66
CA ASP A 366 -0.71 12.67 0.36
C ASP A 366 -1.67 13.47 -0.52
N GLY A 367 -2.41 12.77 -1.38
CA GLY A 367 -3.48 13.31 -2.21
C GLY A 367 -4.79 13.61 -1.46
N LEU A 368 -4.92 13.22 -0.19
CA LEU A 368 -6.09 13.52 0.65
C LEU A 368 -5.97 14.86 1.39
N PHE A 369 -4.80 15.50 1.32
CA PHE A 369 -4.50 16.77 1.95
C PHE A 369 -4.17 17.85 0.92
N GLY A 370 -4.25 19.10 1.35
CA GLY A 370 -3.95 20.25 0.49
C GLY A 370 -2.48 20.31 0.06
N PRO A 371 -2.16 21.07 -1.01
CA PRO A 371 -0.80 21.22 -1.52
C PRO A 371 0.15 22.00 -0.59
N ARG A 372 -0.35 22.50 0.55
CA ARG A 372 0.41 23.20 1.60
C ARG A 372 0.53 22.39 2.89
N THR A 373 0.27 21.09 2.81
CA THR A 373 0.43 20.19 3.96
C THR A 373 1.82 19.58 3.93
N VAL A 374 2.55 19.75 5.03
CA VAL A 374 3.80 19.04 5.32
C VAL A 374 3.48 17.78 6.11
N PHE A 375 4.13 16.68 5.75
CA PHE A 375 3.98 15.40 6.41
C PHE A 375 5.25 15.05 7.17
N TRP A 376 5.13 14.84 8.47
CA TRP A 376 6.20 14.38 9.34
C TRP A 376 5.96 12.93 9.72
N HIS A 377 6.71 12.02 9.10
CA HIS A 377 6.58 10.58 9.24
C HIS A 377 7.22 10.10 10.54
N VAL A 378 6.53 9.17 11.18
CA VAL A 378 7.05 8.39 12.32
C VAL A 378 7.48 7.03 11.78
N ASP A 379 8.66 6.55 12.18
CA ASP A 379 9.18 5.31 11.61
C ASP A 379 8.55 4.06 12.25
N PRO A 380 8.23 3.03 11.45
CA PRO A 380 7.74 1.78 11.98
C PRO A 380 8.87 0.97 12.63
N ALA A 381 8.63 0.51 13.85
CA ALA A 381 9.48 -0.38 14.63
C ALA A 381 8.72 -1.70 14.90
N PRO A 382 8.79 -2.69 14.01
CA PRO A 382 8.07 -3.94 14.19
C PRO A 382 8.59 -4.72 15.41
N LYS A 383 7.68 -5.32 16.19
CA LYS A 383 8.02 -6.11 17.39
C LYS A 383 8.63 -7.46 17.06
N GLU A 384 8.33 -8.02 15.89
CA GLU A 384 8.81 -9.34 15.47
C GLU A 384 10.24 -9.28 14.91
N THR A 385 11.03 -10.32 15.23
CA THR A 385 12.37 -10.54 14.67
C THR A 385 12.27 -10.81 13.17
N GLY A 386 12.80 -9.87 12.36
CA GLY A 386 12.82 -9.97 10.89
C GLY A 386 12.56 -8.66 10.17
N GLY A 387 12.11 -7.61 10.87
CA GLY A 387 11.96 -6.28 10.29
C GLY A 387 10.82 -6.15 9.26
N ARG A 388 9.98 -7.19 9.11
CA ARG A 388 8.88 -7.21 8.15
C ARG A 388 7.76 -6.29 8.64
N LEU A 389 7.36 -5.34 7.80
CA LEU A 389 6.31 -4.36 8.09
C LEU A 389 4.91 -4.88 7.77
N ILE A 390 4.58 -6.06 8.33
CA ILE A 390 3.30 -6.74 8.11
C ILE A 390 2.75 -7.22 9.46
N ASN A 391 1.46 -6.97 9.67
CA ASN A 391 0.66 -7.52 10.76
C ASN A 391 -0.01 -8.80 10.29
N GLN A 392 0.10 -9.88 11.08
CA GLN A 392 -0.59 -11.14 10.80
C GLN A 392 -1.82 -11.29 11.70
N VAL A 393 -2.92 -11.74 11.11
CA VAL A 393 -4.14 -12.09 11.84
C VAL A 393 -4.56 -13.50 11.50
N ARG A 394 -4.83 -14.29 12.54
CA ARG A 394 -5.28 -15.68 12.40
C ARG A 394 -6.80 -15.72 12.27
N VAL A 395 -7.28 -16.15 11.11
CA VAL A 395 -8.71 -16.17 10.77
C VAL A 395 -9.24 -17.61 10.85
N PRO A 396 -10.29 -17.87 11.65
CA PRO A 396 -10.95 -19.17 11.65
C PRO A 396 -11.72 -19.37 10.33
N VAL A 397 -11.58 -20.55 9.72
CA VAL A 397 -12.29 -20.94 8.50
C VAL A 397 -12.86 -22.35 8.63
N LEU A 398 -13.76 -22.74 7.73
CA LEU A 398 -14.26 -24.10 7.68
C LEU A 398 -13.11 -25.08 7.45
N ASP A 399 -12.94 -26.03 8.38
CA ASP A 399 -12.00 -27.14 8.25
C ASP A 399 -12.59 -28.19 7.31
N MET A 400 -11.94 -28.34 6.15
CA MET A 400 -12.40 -29.25 5.10
C MET A 400 -12.46 -30.71 5.57
N VAL A 401 -11.61 -31.12 6.53
CA VAL A 401 -11.60 -32.50 7.06
C VAL A 401 -12.87 -32.79 7.87
N LYS A 402 -13.36 -31.80 8.62
CA LYS A 402 -14.54 -31.94 9.46
C LYS A 402 -15.84 -31.68 8.68
N SER A 403 -15.75 -31.01 7.54
CA SER A 403 -16.89 -30.61 6.71
C SER A 403 -17.77 -31.80 6.31
N GLU A 404 -17.19 -32.94 5.94
CA GLU A 404 -17.96 -34.13 5.54
C GLU A 404 -18.82 -34.68 6.70
N TRP A 405 -18.22 -34.81 7.89
CA TRP A 405 -18.93 -35.25 9.10
C TRP A 405 -20.02 -34.27 9.53
N ILE A 406 -19.74 -32.96 9.46
CA ILE A 406 -20.73 -31.92 9.76
C ILE A 406 -21.90 -31.99 8.77
N SER A 407 -21.61 -32.15 7.49
CA SER A 407 -22.62 -32.23 6.44
C SER A 407 -23.51 -33.47 6.61
N ALA A 408 -22.91 -34.64 6.85
CA ALA A 408 -23.64 -35.88 7.08
C ALA A 408 -24.50 -35.82 8.36
N GLY A 409 -23.94 -35.30 9.45
CA GLY A 409 -24.67 -35.11 10.71
C GLY A 409 -25.83 -34.13 10.56
N THR A 410 -25.62 -33.02 9.87
CA THR A 410 -26.66 -32.02 9.60
C THR A 410 -27.78 -32.63 8.75
N ALA A 411 -27.44 -33.35 7.69
CA ALA A 411 -28.41 -34.04 6.84
C ALA A 411 -29.25 -35.06 7.65
N ALA A 412 -28.61 -35.85 8.51
CA ALA A 412 -29.30 -36.81 9.38
C ALA A 412 -30.30 -36.11 10.33
N VAL A 413 -29.88 -35.04 11.00
CA VAL A 413 -30.74 -34.28 11.92
C VAL A 413 -31.91 -33.65 11.17
N VAL A 414 -31.67 -33.06 10.00
CA VAL A 414 -32.72 -32.46 9.16
C VAL A 414 -33.71 -33.53 8.69
N LEU A 415 -33.25 -34.69 8.26
CA LEU A 415 -34.11 -35.80 7.85
C LEU A 415 -34.94 -36.37 8.99
N LEU A 416 -34.36 -36.50 10.20
CA LEU A 416 -35.09 -36.92 11.39
C LEU A 416 -36.16 -35.89 11.78
N GLY A 417 -35.82 -34.60 11.75
CA GLY A 417 -36.77 -33.51 12.01
C GLY A 417 -37.90 -33.47 10.98
N PHE A 418 -37.57 -33.60 9.70
CA PHE A 418 -38.56 -33.68 8.62
C PHE A 418 -39.46 -34.91 8.77
N GLY A 419 -38.88 -36.08 9.04
CA GLY A 419 -39.61 -37.32 9.27
C GLY A 419 -40.55 -37.23 10.47
N TRP A 420 -40.11 -36.58 11.55
CA TRP A 420 -40.96 -36.30 12.72
C TRP A 420 -42.16 -35.42 12.38
N ILE A 421 -41.96 -34.34 11.61
CA ILE A 421 -43.03 -33.45 11.15
C ILE A 421 -44.03 -34.22 10.29
N VAL A 422 -43.53 -34.99 9.29
CA VAL A 422 -44.37 -35.81 8.41
C VAL A 422 -45.18 -36.83 9.21
N TRP A 423 -44.56 -37.51 10.18
CA TRP A 423 -45.26 -38.45 11.05
C TRP A 423 -46.37 -37.75 11.84
N LYS A 424 -46.10 -36.59 12.45
CA LYS A 424 -47.14 -35.84 13.18
C LYS A 424 -48.28 -35.41 12.27
N LEU A 425 -47.99 -34.94 11.06
CA LEU A 425 -49.02 -34.57 10.07
C LEU A 425 -49.88 -35.77 9.64
N ILE A 426 -49.27 -36.92 9.37
CA ILE A 426 -49.99 -38.16 9.05
C ILE A 426 -50.86 -38.61 10.23
N ALA A 427 -50.32 -38.58 11.45
CA ALA A 427 -51.04 -38.96 12.65
C ALA A 427 -52.26 -38.05 12.91
N VAL A 428 -52.13 -36.74 12.64
CA VAL A 428 -53.25 -35.79 12.68
C VAL A 428 -54.25 -36.12 11.58
N TYR A 429 -53.83 -36.24 10.32
CA TYR A 429 -54.70 -36.58 9.20
C TYR A 429 -55.54 -37.84 9.47
N LEU A 430 -54.90 -38.89 9.98
CA LEU A 430 -55.55 -40.15 10.38
C LEU A 430 -56.50 -39.98 11.57
N LYS A 431 -56.17 -39.15 12.57
CA LYS A 431 -57.04 -38.90 13.75
C LYS A 431 -58.21 -37.95 13.47
N THR A 432 -58.00 -36.88 12.71
CA THR A 432 -59.03 -35.87 12.43
C THR A 432 -59.98 -36.27 11.32
N GLY A 433 -59.67 -37.33 10.55
CA GLY A 433 -60.63 -37.94 9.63
C GLY A 433 -61.20 -36.97 8.59
N TYR A 434 -60.33 -36.16 7.97
CA TYR A 434 -60.66 -35.47 6.71
C TYR A 434 -60.54 -36.43 5.52
N GLY A 435 -61.17 -37.61 5.65
CA GLY A 435 -61.41 -38.48 4.50
C GLY A 435 -62.62 -37.93 3.72
N PRO A 436 -62.60 -37.93 2.38
CA PRO A 436 -63.74 -37.48 1.56
C PRO A 436 -65.07 -38.19 1.91
N ALA A 437 -64.98 -39.38 2.52
CA ALA A 437 -66.14 -40.13 3.01
C ALA A 437 -66.92 -39.44 4.15
N LYS A 438 -66.28 -38.65 5.03
CA LYS A 438 -66.98 -37.94 6.12
C LYS A 438 -67.67 -36.67 5.63
N GLN A 439 -67.11 -35.98 4.63
CA GLN A 439 -67.76 -34.85 3.96
C GLN A 439 -68.94 -35.31 3.08
N MET A 440 -68.82 -36.42 2.36
CA MET A 440 -69.96 -36.99 1.61
C MET A 440 -71.11 -37.45 2.52
N LYS A 441 -70.82 -38.13 3.64
CA LYS A 441 -71.87 -38.50 4.62
C LYS A 441 -72.52 -37.30 5.31
N ALA A 442 -71.83 -36.17 5.45
CA ALA A 442 -72.41 -34.95 6.00
C ALA A 442 -73.28 -34.19 4.99
N LEU A 443 -73.08 -34.42 3.69
CA LEU A 443 -73.93 -33.90 2.60
C LEU A 443 -75.19 -34.76 2.43
N GLU A 444 -75.08 -36.10 2.43
CA GLU A 444 -76.25 -37.00 2.38
C GLU A 444 -77.21 -36.82 3.56
N LYS A 445 -76.70 -36.46 4.75
CA LYS A 445 -77.53 -36.21 5.94
C LYS A 445 -78.27 -34.87 5.94
N LYS A 446 -77.99 -33.98 4.97
CA LYS A 446 -78.69 -32.69 4.81
C LYS A 446 -79.80 -32.73 3.76
N GLU A 447 -79.92 -33.84 3.01
CA GLU A 447 -80.98 -34.05 1.99
C GLU A 447 -82.12 -34.98 2.46
N GLN A 448 -82.19 -35.32 3.75
CA GLN A 448 -83.32 -36.07 4.34
C GLN A 448 -84.18 -35.20 5.26
#